data_AF-A0A7C2AK16-F1
#
_entry.id   AF-A0A7C2AK16-F1
#
_cell.length_a   1.000
_cell.length_b   1.000
_cell.length_c   1.000
_cell.angle_alpha   90.00
_cell.angle_beta   90.00
_cell.angle_gamma   90.00
#
_symmetry.space_group_name_H-M   'P 1'
#
loop_
_entity.id
_entity.type
_entity.pdbx_description
1 polymer ?
#
loop_
_entity_poly.entity_id
_entity_poly.type
_entity_poly.pdbx_seq_one_letter_code
_entity_poly.pdbx_strand_id
1 'polypeptide(L)'
;MKQKLKYILILLGVIVISSTATYFVVTWRTKYVLLSDSEVIKGARTTYEKLVRQTEPLLLTGTDVLLIEDTEYVLTSSIVVEDDAKVIIKNSKFVQDVTHSSENHIQFYGDSSMEITDSVIDVNQWATWGFYGYSTLTQTNVSQSNVNLWLNLFDHAEGIFKEAIYRGTIGGDVKLSIDDGKKRSHIEMTFPVGAIVDESFVPTLKEFHFPNENDKHIQFQLDIINSGTIDWSFGANPDSDITIRDAKSINMTFALGIPGMEAEFTDLKTRHYDDETWEFGDGTVRLINTGVELWSPVAGQGNTLIIRSSSLSDIQYSTHDAKIYIYDSVIDLLVALEDVEVVVENSRITGDVKAQENGRIELINTKVRGEIIEEGNGRVIVK
;
A
#
# COMPACT_ATOMS: atom_id res chain seq x y z
N MET A 1 40.24 -18.83 8.25
CA MET A 1 40.73 -19.53 7.04
C MET A 1 40.15 -18.79 5.85
N LYS A 2 41.02 -18.29 4.96
CA LYS A 2 40.68 -17.36 3.89
C LYS A 2 39.86 -18.04 2.79
N GLN A 3 38.73 -17.45 2.37
CA GLN A 3 38.15 -17.73 1.06
C GLN A 3 37.77 -16.45 0.32
N LYS A 4 38.01 -16.52 -1.00
CA LYS A 4 38.37 -15.45 -1.92
C LYS A 4 37.20 -14.53 -2.30
N LEU A 5 37.42 -13.22 -2.18
CA LEU A 5 36.75 -12.18 -2.95
C LEU A 5 37.07 -12.40 -4.45
N LYS A 6 36.05 -12.53 -5.31
CA LYS A 6 36.20 -12.39 -6.77
C LYS A 6 35.79 -10.99 -7.16
N TYR A 7 36.74 -10.24 -7.70
CA TYR A 7 36.56 -8.95 -8.34
C TYR A 7 35.73 -9.10 -9.62
N ILE A 8 34.74 -8.23 -9.81
CA ILE A 8 34.15 -7.98 -11.13
C ILE A 8 34.94 -6.84 -11.78
N LEU A 9 35.45 -7.15 -12.96
CA LEU A 9 36.24 -6.30 -13.83
C LEU A 9 35.29 -5.32 -14.54
N ILE A 10 35.36 -4.02 -14.25
CA ILE A 10 34.69 -2.98 -15.04
C ILE A 10 35.54 -2.74 -16.29
N LEU A 11 35.04 -3.17 -17.45
CA LEU A 11 35.64 -2.85 -18.74
C LEU A 11 35.12 -1.47 -19.20
N LEU A 12 36.00 -0.46 -19.14
CA LEU A 12 35.84 0.79 -19.87
C LEU A 12 36.10 0.53 -21.36
N GLY A 13 35.09 0.75 -22.20
CA GLY A 13 35.18 0.63 -23.65
C GLY A 13 34.72 1.91 -24.34
N VAL A 14 35.67 2.74 -24.76
CA VAL A 14 35.48 3.79 -25.76
C VAL A 14 35.22 3.12 -27.11
N ILE A 15 34.14 3.51 -27.81
CA ILE A 15 33.92 3.09 -29.21
C ILE A 15 33.99 4.31 -30.13
N VAL A 16 35.00 4.25 -31.01
CA VAL A 16 35.15 5.04 -32.23
C VAL A 16 34.30 4.40 -33.32
N ILE A 17 33.52 5.20 -34.03
CA ILE A 17 32.63 4.77 -35.11
C ILE A 17 33.45 4.53 -36.39
N SER A 18 33.37 3.33 -36.96
CA SER A 18 33.54 3.14 -38.41
C SER A 18 32.72 1.94 -38.90
N SER A 19 32.23 2.07 -40.13
CA SER A 19 31.10 1.37 -40.73
C SER A 19 31.42 -0.01 -41.29
N THR A 20 30.82 -1.06 -40.74
CA THR A 20 30.32 -2.26 -41.45
C THR A 20 29.35 -3.00 -40.54
N ALA A 21 28.12 -3.25 -41.00
CA ALA A 21 27.06 -3.88 -40.22
C ALA A 21 27.34 -5.39 -40.03
N THR A 22 27.51 -5.80 -38.77
CA THR A 22 27.53 -7.21 -38.34
C THR A 22 26.23 -7.46 -37.59
N TYR A 23 25.40 -8.40 -38.07
CA TYR A 23 24.20 -8.83 -37.35
C TYR A 23 24.62 -9.66 -36.14
N PHE A 24 24.34 -9.17 -34.93
CA PHE A 24 24.40 -9.96 -33.71
C PHE A 24 23.04 -10.59 -33.48
N VAL A 25 22.97 -11.91 -33.60
CA VAL A 25 21.87 -12.68 -33.01
C VAL A 25 22.16 -12.77 -31.52
N VAL A 26 21.57 -11.88 -30.74
CA VAL A 26 21.55 -12.01 -29.28
C VAL A 26 20.53 -13.09 -28.96
N THR A 27 21.00 -14.32 -28.75
CA THR A 27 20.17 -15.37 -28.15
C THR A 27 20.08 -15.09 -26.65
N TRP A 28 18.95 -14.57 -26.20
CA TRP A 28 18.63 -14.44 -24.78
C TRP A 28 18.56 -15.85 -24.18
N ARG A 29 19.47 -16.18 -23.26
CA ARG A 29 19.35 -17.38 -22.42
C ARG A 29 18.58 -16.99 -21.17
N THR A 30 17.30 -17.36 -21.12
CA THR A 30 16.52 -17.31 -19.89
C THR A 30 17.22 -18.14 -18.82
N LYS A 31 17.65 -17.50 -17.74
CA LYS A 31 18.20 -18.18 -16.57
C LYS A 31 17.04 -18.54 -15.67
N TYR A 32 16.67 -19.82 -15.68
CA TYR A 32 15.80 -20.35 -14.63
C TYR A 32 16.61 -20.37 -13.33
N VAL A 33 16.15 -19.64 -12.32
CA VAL A 33 16.65 -19.84 -10.95
C VAL A 33 15.99 -21.13 -10.47
N LEU A 34 16.60 -22.26 -10.83
CA LEU A 34 16.24 -23.55 -10.25
C LEU A 34 16.59 -23.49 -8.77
N LEU A 35 15.65 -23.94 -7.93
CA LEU A 35 15.66 -23.97 -6.46
C LEU A 35 16.81 -24.81 -5.85
N SER A 36 18.06 -24.56 -6.24
CA SER A 36 19.21 -25.39 -5.84
C SER A 36 19.65 -25.15 -4.39
N ASP A 37 19.22 -24.05 -3.77
CA ASP A 37 19.63 -23.66 -2.41
C ASP A 37 18.49 -23.80 -1.39
N SER A 38 17.29 -24.23 -1.81
CA SER A 38 16.16 -24.44 -0.90
C SER A 38 16.09 -25.89 -0.41
N GLU A 39 15.82 -26.07 0.89
CA GLU A 39 15.67 -27.39 1.49
C GLU A 39 14.34 -28.04 1.02
N VAL A 40 14.44 -29.05 0.16
CA VAL A 40 13.29 -29.86 -0.28
C VAL A 40 12.97 -30.88 0.81
N ILE A 41 11.97 -30.60 1.64
CA ILE A 41 11.52 -31.52 2.67
C ILE A 41 10.42 -32.42 2.08
N LYS A 42 10.74 -33.68 1.78
CA LYS A 42 9.72 -34.70 1.47
C LYS A 42 9.04 -35.16 2.76
N GLY A 43 8.06 -34.40 3.22
CA GLY A 43 7.26 -34.71 4.40
C GLY A 43 5.82 -35.04 4.02
N ALA A 44 5.34 -36.22 4.43
CA ALA A 44 4.00 -36.71 4.12
C ALA A 44 2.90 -35.91 4.84
N ARG A 45 2.22 -35.02 4.08
CA ARG A 45 0.81 -34.64 4.17
C ARG A 45 0.50 -33.63 3.05
N THR A 46 -0.71 -33.69 2.51
CA THR A 46 -1.45 -32.60 1.83
C THR A 46 -1.08 -32.20 0.39
N THR A 47 -2.14 -31.97 -0.40
CA THR A 47 -2.39 -31.41 -1.76
C THR A 47 -1.25 -31.11 -2.76
N TYR A 48 0.00 -30.83 -2.37
CA TYR A 48 1.08 -30.34 -3.25
C TYR A 48 2.26 -31.33 -3.35
N GLU A 49 3.05 -31.26 -4.42
CA GLU A 49 4.14 -32.22 -4.68
C GLU A 49 5.40 -31.98 -3.83
N LYS A 50 5.67 -30.73 -3.47
CA LYS A 50 6.87 -30.33 -2.71
C LYS A 50 6.60 -29.22 -1.70
N LEU A 51 7.39 -29.22 -0.63
CA LEU A 51 7.51 -28.12 0.32
C LEU A 51 8.87 -27.45 0.12
N VAL A 52 8.86 -26.13 -0.05
CA VAL A 52 10.06 -25.30 -0.22
C VAL A 52 10.04 -24.21 0.83
N ARG A 53 11.16 -24.00 1.53
CA ARG A 53 11.34 -22.89 2.47
C ARG A 53 12.43 -21.95 1.94
N GLN A 54 12.06 -20.70 1.72
CA GLN A 54 12.97 -19.62 1.33
C GLN A 54 13.21 -18.71 2.52
N THR A 55 14.41 -18.79 3.09
CA THR A 55 14.77 -18.06 4.30
C THR A 55 15.72 -16.90 4.05
N GLU A 56 16.41 -16.90 2.91
CA GLU A 56 17.31 -15.82 2.52
C GLU A 56 16.61 -14.84 1.57
N PRO A 57 16.96 -13.54 1.58
CA PRO A 57 16.42 -12.60 0.59
C PRO A 57 16.74 -13.04 -0.84
N LEU A 58 15.78 -12.84 -1.75
CA LEU A 58 15.94 -13.16 -3.17
C LEU A 58 15.91 -11.88 -4.00
N LEU A 59 16.89 -11.74 -4.90
CA LEU A 59 16.91 -10.69 -5.92
C LEU A 59 16.83 -11.36 -7.30
N LEU A 60 15.82 -11.01 -8.08
CA LEU A 60 15.62 -11.45 -9.46
C LEU A 60 15.80 -10.23 -10.38
N THR A 61 16.65 -10.35 -11.40
CA THR A 61 17.01 -9.24 -12.31
C THR A 61 17.08 -9.71 -13.75
N GLY A 62 17.17 -8.78 -14.70
CA GLY A 62 17.22 -9.07 -16.13
C GLY A 62 16.02 -9.91 -16.56
N THR A 63 16.26 -11.17 -16.96
CA THR A 63 15.21 -12.10 -17.41
C THR A 63 15.08 -13.32 -16.49
N ASP A 64 15.46 -13.19 -15.21
CA ASP A 64 15.35 -14.28 -14.25
C ASP A 64 13.87 -14.67 -14.06
N VAL A 65 13.62 -15.97 -13.87
CA VAL A 65 12.27 -16.50 -13.59
C VAL A 65 12.31 -17.38 -12.35
N LEU A 66 11.48 -17.05 -11.36
CA LEU A 66 11.13 -17.91 -10.23
C LEU A 66 9.80 -18.60 -10.53
N LEU A 67 9.84 -19.91 -10.74
CA LEU A 67 8.64 -20.74 -10.94
C LEU A 67 8.33 -21.56 -9.68
N ILE A 68 7.14 -21.35 -9.14
CA ILE A 68 6.55 -22.07 -8.00
C ILE A 68 5.33 -22.81 -8.54
N GLU A 69 5.45 -24.12 -8.75
CA GLU A 69 4.40 -24.95 -9.35
C GLU A 69 4.21 -26.22 -8.51
N ASP A 70 2.95 -26.56 -8.21
CA ASP A 70 2.56 -27.69 -7.36
C ASP A 70 3.35 -27.73 -6.03
N THR A 71 3.50 -26.56 -5.41
CA THR A 71 4.39 -26.34 -4.27
C THR A 71 3.66 -25.69 -3.11
N GLU A 72 3.95 -26.14 -1.89
CA GLU A 72 3.84 -25.27 -0.72
C GLU A 72 5.15 -24.49 -0.57
N TYR A 73 5.14 -23.20 -0.87
CA TYR A 73 6.31 -22.32 -0.81
C TYR A 73 6.18 -21.40 0.38
N VAL A 74 7.09 -21.51 1.34
CA VAL A 74 7.11 -20.69 2.56
C VAL A 74 8.25 -19.70 2.47
N LEU A 75 7.91 -18.42 2.40
CA LEU A 75 8.84 -17.30 2.39
C LEU A 75 8.91 -16.69 3.80
N THR A 76 10.09 -16.67 4.41
CA THR A 76 10.36 -15.96 5.68
C THR A 76 11.27 -14.74 5.49
N SER A 77 11.53 -14.35 4.25
CA SER A 77 12.43 -13.28 3.84
C SER A 77 11.77 -12.35 2.82
N SER A 78 12.56 -11.45 2.20
CA SER A 78 12.08 -10.54 1.15
C SER A 78 12.38 -11.07 -0.25
N ILE A 79 11.58 -10.64 -1.23
CA ILE A 79 11.84 -10.86 -2.66
C ILE A 79 11.83 -9.49 -3.35
N VAL A 80 12.88 -9.19 -4.10
CA VAL A 80 12.96 -8.01 -4.97
C VAL A 80 13.07 -8.49 -6.41
N VAL A 81 12.26 -7.93 -7.30
CA VAL A 81 12.18 -8.27 -8.71
C VAL A 81 12.31 -7.00 -9.54
N GLU A 82 13.29 -6.97 -10.43
CA GLU A 82 13.63 -5.80 -11.25
C GLU A 82 13.73 -6.18 -12.73
N ASP A 83 13.86 -5.17 -13.59
CA ASP A 83 13.96 -5.32 -15.04
C ASP A 83 12.79 -6.15 -15.62
N ASP A 84 13.05 -7.15 -16.47
CA ASP A 84 12.06 -8.04 -17.08
C ASP A 84 11.83 -9.34 -16.26
N ALA A 85 12.32 -9.40 -15.02
CA ALA A 85 12.28 -10.62 -14.22
C ALA A 85 10.86 -10.98 -13.76
N LYS A 86 10.63 -12.28 -13.51
CA LYS A 86 9.27 -12.81 -13.32
C LYS A 86 9.16 -13.77 -12.14
N VAL A 87 8.03 -13.69 -11.44
CA VAL A 87 7.57 -14.69 -10.47
C VAL A 87 6.29 -15.33 -10.99
N ILE A 88 6.27 -16.65 -11.10
CA ILE A 88 5.12 -17.41 -11.60
C ILE A 88 4.73 -18.44 -10.55
N ILE A 89 3.48 -18.37 -10.06
CA ILE A 89 2.91 -19.26 -9.05
C ILE A 89 1.70 -19.99 -9.63
N LYS A 90 1.73 -21.32 -9.66
CA LYS A 90 0.68 -22.15 -10.26
C LYS A 90 0.34 -23.33 -9.35
N ASN A 91 -0.95 -23.59 -9.17
CA ASN A 91 -1.44 -24.75 -8.39
C ASN A 91 -0.72 -24.91 -7.04
N SER A 92 -0.47 -23.81 -6.35
CA SER A 92 0.46 -23.77 -5.22
C SER A 92 -0.15 -23.08 -4.00
N LYS A 93 0.42 -23.34 -2.84
CA LYS A 93 0.23 -22.52 -1.65
C LYS A 93 1.47 -21.66 -1.43
N PHE A 94 1.31 -20.34 -1.50
CA PHE A 94 2.37 -19.40 -1.15
C PHE A 94 2.10 -18.84 0.24
N VAL A 95 3.00 -19.15 1.18
CA VAL A 95 2.93 -18.69 2.56
C VAL A 95 3.99 -17.61 2.76
N GLN A 96 3.58 -16.42 3.18
CA GLN A 96 4.51 -15.44 3.71
C GLN A 96 4.43 -15.47 5.24
N ASP A 97 5.51 -15.94 5.85
CA ASP A 97 5.66 -16.13 7.28
C ASP A 97 6.55 -15.01 7.84
N VAL A 98 5.91 -13.90 8.17
CA VAL A 98 6.53 -12.68 8.75
C VAL A 98 6.42 -12.70 10.27
N THR A 99 7.51 -12.33 10.95
CA THR A 99 7.57 -12.27 12.42
C THR A 99 7.08 -10.95 12.99
N HIS A 100 7.28 -9.85 12.26
CA HIS A 100 6.69 -8.55 12.56
C HIS A 100 6.09 -7.95 11.29
N SER A 101 5.03 -7.16 11.46
CA SER A 101 4.44 -6.41 10.36
C SER A 101 5.50 -5.54 9.70
N SER A 102 5.48 -5.43 8.38
CA SER A 102 6.35 -4.58 7.56
C SER A 102 7.87 -4.90 7.50
N GLU A 103 8.36 -6.01 8.08
CA GLU A 103 9.80 -6.35 8.00
C GLU A 103 10.22 -7.03 6.69
N ASN A 104 9.33 -7.80 6.06
CA ASN A 104 9.62 -8.47 4.78
C ASN A 104 8.76 -7.91 3.66
N HIS A 105 9.40 -7.49 2.58
CA HIS A 105 8.74 -6.93 1.42
C HIS A 105 8.88 -7.85 0.22
N ILE A 106 7.80 -7.96 -0.54
CA ILE A 106 7.86 -8.42 -1.92
C ILE A 106 7.70 -7.18 -2.79
N GLN A 107 8.72 -6.85 -3.59
CA GLN A 107 8.75 -5.63 -4.38
C GLN A 107 9.08 -5.92 -5.83
N PHE A 108 8.32 -5.30 -6.72
CA PHE A 108 8.45 -5.38 -8.17
C PHE A 108 8.70 -3.97 -8.72
N TYR A 109 9.73 -3.82 -9.54
CA TYR A 109 10.15 -2.57 -10.18
C TYR A 109 10.32 -2.75 -11.68
N GLY A 110 10.39 -1.64 -12.44
CA GLY A 110 10.66 -1.69 -13.88
C GLY A 110 9.56 -2.42 -14.64
N ASP A 111 9.92 -3.33 -15.55
CA ASP A 111 9.01 -4.13 -16.39
C ASP A 111 8.72 -5.52 -15.78
N SER A 112 8.94 -5.69 -14.47
CA SER A 112 8.87 -7.00 -13.82
C SER A 112 7.43 -7.48 -13.66
N SER A 113 7.25 -8.79 -13.45
CA SER A 113 5.89 -9.37 -13.42
C SER A 113 5.69 -10.48 -12.41
N MET A 114 4.48 -10.54 -11.86
CA MET A 114 3.99 -11.64 -11.04
C MET A 114 2.70 -12.23 -11.63
N GLU A 115 2.68 -13.53 -11.84
CA GLU A 115 1.48 -14.28 -12.27
C GLU A 115 1.15 -15.33 -11.21
N ILE A 116 -0.10 -15.33 -10.72
CA ILE A 116 -0.60 -16.29 -9.74
C ILE A 116 -1.88 -16.92 -10.28
N THR A 117 -1.88 -18.24 -10.44
CA THR A 117 -3.02 -18.97 -11.02
C THR A 117 -3.37 -20.19 -10.16
N ASP A 118 -4.66 -20.40 -9.90
CA ASP A 118 -5.20 -21.59 -9.21
C ASP A 118 -4.50 -21.88 -7.87
N SER A 119 -4.23 -20.83 -7.10
CA SER A 119 -3.34 -20.89 -5.94
C SER A 119 -3.95 -20.28 -4.67
N VAL A 120 -3.32 -20.56 -3.54
CA VAL A 120 -3.67 -20.02 -2.22
C VAL A 120 -2.55 -19.11 -1.73
N ILE A 121 -2.88 -17.89 -1.32
CA ILE A 121 -1.95 -16.97 -0.64
C ILE A 121 -2.31 -16.93 0.84
N ASP A 122 -1.31 -17.13 1.71
CA ASP A 122 -1.47 -17.20 3.15
C ASP A 122 -0.40 -16.34 3.84
N VAL A 123 -0.82 -15.25 4.48
CA VAL A 123 0.09 -14.30 5.15
C VAL A 123 -0.18 -14.29 6.66
N ASN A 124 0.73 -14.82 7.47
CA ASN A 124 0.47 -15.03 8.90
C ASN A 124 0.29 -13.72 9.71
N GLN A 125 0.87 -12.60 9.26
CA GLN A 125 0.74 -11.25 9.83
C GLN A 125 0.53 -10.23 8.71
N TRP A 126 0.33 -8.95 9.06
CA TRP A 126 0.24 -7.88 8.07
C TRP A 126 1.49 -7.82 7.19
N ALA A 127 1.31 -7.94 5.88
CA ALA A 127 2.38 -7.82 4.89
C ALA A 127 1.96 -6.93 3.73
N THR A 128 2.96 -6.31 3.10
CA THR A 128 2.76 -5.43 1.96
C THR A 128 3.57 -5.92 0.77
N TRP A 129 2.92 -6.07 -0.38
CA TRP A 129 3.60 -6.31 -1.66
C TRP A 129 3.50 -5.05 -2.51
N GLY A 130 4.62 -4.57 -3.04
CA GLY A 130 4.69 -3.34 -3.83
C GLY A 130 5.01 -3.62 -5.29
N PHE A 131 4.30 -2.92 -6.17
CA PHE A 131 4.47 -2.94 -7.62
C PHE A 131 4.62 -1.50 -8.09
N TYR A 132 5.78 -1.18 -8.64
CA TYR A 132 6.21 0.17 -9.04
C TYR A 132 6.70 0.15 -10.50
N GLY A 133 6.91 1.33 -11.10
CA GLY A 133 7.27 1.43 -12.51
C GLY A 133 6.20 0.81 -13.41
N TYR A 134 6.60 0.02 -14.41
CA TYR A 134 5.70 -0.69 -15.35
C TYR A 134 5.42 -2.15 -14.93
N SER A 135 5.57 -2.45 -13.64
CA SER A 135 5.45 -3.83 -13.17
C SER A 135 4.00 -4.31 -13.19
N THR A 136 3.82 -5.64 -13.30
CA THR A 136 2.49 -6.24 -13.47
C THR A 136 2.18 -7.31 -12.43
N LEU A 137 0.94 -7.34 -11.95
CA LEU A 137 0.40 -8.39 -11.09
C LEU A 137 -0.86 -8.98 -11.73
N THR A 138 -0.83 -10.27 -12.05
CA THR A 138 -2.01 -11.01 -12.49
C THR A 138 -2.37 -12.10 -11.48
N GLN A 139 -3.62 -12.11 -11.03
CA GLN A 139 -4.18 -13.18 -10.18
C GLN A 139 -5.42 -13.79 -10.84
N THR A 140 -5.41 -15.09 -11.08
CA THR A 140 -6.57 -15.84 -11.62
C THR A 140 -6.94 -17.00 -10.70
N ASN A 141 -8.20 -17.05 -10.26
CA ASN A 141 -8.72 -18.06 -9.33
C ASN A 141 -7.82 -18.23 -8.10
N VAL A 142 -7.52 -17.10 -7.46
CA VAL A 142 -6.68 -17.04 -6.25
C VAL A 142 -7.57 -16.90 -5.03
N SER A 143 -7.24 -17.68 -4.00
CA SER A 143 -7.83 -17.53 -2.67
C SER A 143 -6.81 -16.94 -1.70
N GLN A 144 -7.28 -16.06 -0.82
CA GLN A 144 -6.50 -15.52 0.28
C GLN A 144 -7.10 -16.07 1.57
N SER A 145 -6.32 -16.83 2.33
CA SER A 145 -6.79 -17.49 3.57
C SER A 145 -7.00 -16.51 4.72
N ASN A 146 -6.41 -15.32 4.64
CA ASN A 146 -6.56 -14.25 5.61
C ASN A 146 -6.54 -12.87 4.93
N VAL A 147 -6.93 -11.85 5.69
CA VAL A 147 -7.06 -10.46 5.24
C VAL A 147 -5.83 -9.62 5.59
N ASN A 148 -4.65 -10.22 5.63
CA ASN A 148 -3.43 -9.55 6.10
C ASN A 148 -2.48 -9.12 4.98
N LEU A 149 -2.82 -9.38 3.72
CA LEU A 149 -2.05 -8.90 2.58
C LEU A 149 -2.58 -7.56 2.08
N TRP A 150 -1.68 -6.59 1.93
CA TRP A 150 -1.91 -5.28 1.34
C TRP A 150 -1.08 -5.10 0.07
N LEU A 151 -1.72 -4.75 -1.04
CA LEU A 151 -1.09 -4.61 -2.35
C LEU A 151 -0.93 -3.13 -2.71
N ASN A 152 0.30 -2.67 -2.93
CA ASN A 152 0.59 -1.32 -3.37
C ASN A 152 0.86 -1.33 -4.88
N LEU A 153 0.03 -0.65 -5.66
CA LEU A 153 0.28 -0.41 -7.09
C LEU A 153 0.53 1.09 -7.26
N PHE A 154 1.70 1.45 -7.78
CA PHE A 154 2.09 2.86 -7.98
C PHE A 154 2.80 3.06 -9.32
N ASP A 155 3.03 4.32 -9.67
CA ASP A 155 3.64 4.76 -10.92
C ASP A 155 2.84 4.32 -12.15
N HIS A 156 3.30 3.33 -12.92
CA HIS A 156 2.64 2.83 -14.14
C HIS A 156 2.24 1.35 -14.00
N ALA A 157 2.12 0.87 -12.76
CA ALA A 157 1.89 -0.55 -12.51
C ALA A 157 0.50 -1.00 -12.98
N GLU A 158 0.38 -2.28 -13.33
CA GLU A 158 -0.87 -2.89 -13.78
C GLU A 158 -1.27 -4.07 -12.88
N GLY A 159 -2.54 -4.09 -12.46
CA GLY A 159 -3.14 -5.16 -11.67
C GLY A 159 -4.34 -5.78 -12.40
N ILE A 160 -4.34 -7.10 -12.56
CA ILE A 160 -5.44 -7.85 -13.19
C ILE A 160 -5.89 -8.98 -12.24
N PHE A 161 -7.12 -8.90 -11.75
CA PHE A 161 -7.68 -9.84 -10.78
C PHE A 161 -8.92 -10.49 -11.35
N LYS A 162 -8.87 -11.80 -11.57
CA LYS A 162 -9.99 -12.61 -12.04
C LYS A 162 -10.29 -13.72 -11.05
N GLU A 163 -11.51 -13.74 -10.52
CA GLU A 163 -11.90 -14.59 -9.40
C GLU A 163 -10.88 -14.52 -8.25
N ALA A 164 -10.35 -13.31 -8.00
CA ALA A 164 -9.32 -13.02 -7.01
C ALA A 164 -9.66 -11.71 -6.29
N ILE A 165 -9.18 -11.56 -5.06
CA ILE A 165 -9.45 -10.39 -4.22
C ILE A 165 -8.29 -9.40 -4.36
N TYR A 166 -8.61 -8.13 -4.63
CA TYR A 166 -7.67 -7.03 -4.45
C TYR A 166 -7.92 -6.37 -3.09
N ARG A 167 -6.85 -6.16 -2.31
CA ARG A 167 -6.85 -5.35 -1.09
C ARG A 167 -5.58 -4.53 -1.07
N GLY A 168 -5.70 -3.22 -1.20
CA GLY A 168 -4.51 -2.43 -1.46
C GLY A 168 -4.73 -0.96 -1.75
N THR A 169 -3.62 -0.27 -1.97
CA THR A 169 -3.55 1.13 -2.36
C THR A 169 -3.16 1.26 -3.83
N ILE A 170 -3.83 2.16 -4.54
CA ILE A 170 -3.45 2.59 -5.89
C ILE A 170 -3.12 4.08 -5.92
N GLY A 171 -2.14 4.47 -6.75
CA GLY A 171 -1.78 5.86 -7.02
C GLY A 171 -0.92 6.00 -8.28
N GLY A 172 -0.79 7.21 -8.82
CA GLY A 172 -0.07 7.44 -10.09
C GLY A 172 -0.85 6.98 -11.33
N ASP A 173 -0.15 6.71 -12.43
CA ASP A 173 -0.67 6.26 -13.73
C ASP A 173 -0.97 4.74 -13.77
N VAL A 174 -1.58 4.19 -12.72
CA VAL A 174 -1.88 2.75 -12.55
C VAL A 174 -3.08 2.29 -13.37
N LYS A 175 -3.09 1.02 -13.78
CA LYS A 175 -4.30 0.35 -14.30
C LYS A 175 -4.69 -0.83 -13.44
N LEU A 176 -5.93 -0.86 -12.97
CA LEU A 176 -6.44 -1.95 -12.14
C LEU A 176 -7.76 -2.49 -12.71
N SER A 177 -7.78 -3.78 -13.03
CA SER A 177 -8.98 -4.50 -13.47
C SER A 177 -9.35 -5.59 -12.48
N ILE A 178 -10.59 -5.59 -11.99
CA ILE A 178 -11.11 -6.54 -11.01
C ILE A 178 -12.40 -7.18 -11.52
N ASP A 179 -12.37 -8.50 -11.67
CA ASP A 179 -13.52 -9.39 -11.85
C ASP A 179 -13.49 -10.44 -10.74
N ASP A 180 -13.84 -10.06 -9.51
CA ASP A 180 -13.54 -10.88 -8.32
C ASP A 180 -14.49 -12.07 -8.10
N GLY A 181 -15.51 -12.24 -8.96
CA GLY A 181 -16.48 -13.31 -8.84
C GLY A 181 -17.40 -13.17 -7.61
N LYS A 182 -17.70 -11.93 -7.21
CA LYS A 182 -18.50 -11.55 -6.03
C LYS A 182 -17.80 -11.74 -4.69
N LYS A 183 -16.48 -11.61 -4.66
CA LYS A 183 -15.71 -11.58 -3.41
C LYS A 183 -15.75 -10.16 -2.81
N ARG A 184 -15.09 -9.99 -1.65
CA ARG A 184 -14.96 -8.69 -0.95
C ARG A 184 -13.58 -8.12 -1.20
N SER A 185 -13.50 -7.07 -2.01
CA SER A 185 -12.27 -6.34 -2.31
C SER A 185 -12.18 -5.05 -1.47
N HIS A 186 -10.97 -4.55 -1.24
CA HIS A 186 -10.72 -3.26 -0.58
C HIS A 186 -9.84 -2.43 -1.49
N ILE A 187 -10.27 -1.22 -1.84
CA ILE A 187 -9.47 -0.32 -2.66
C ILE A 187 -9.26 0.99 -1.91
N GLU A 188 -8.00 1.33 -1.68
CA GLU A 188 -7.58 2.66 -1.28
C GLU A 188 -7.09 3.44 -2.49
N MET A 189 -7.75 4.55 -2.81
CA MET A 189 -7.39 5.41 -3.93
C MET A 189 -6.68 6.66 -3.43
N THR A 190 -5.46 6.88 -3.89
CA THR A 190 -4.70 8.10 -3.59
C THR A 190 -4.86 9.09 -4.73
N PHE A 191 -5.71 10.10 -4.54
CA PHE A 191 -5.95 11.09 -5.58
C PHE A 191 -4.76 12.04 -5.67
N PRO A 192 -4.28 12.38 -6.88
CA PRO A 192 -3.20 13.36 -7.03
C PRO A 192 -3.65 14.76 -6.58
N VAL A 193 -2.69 15.65 -6.33
CA VAL A 193 -2.95 17.07 -6.06
C VAL A 193 -3.76 17.67 -7.22
N GLY A 194 -4.79 18.46 -6.90
CA GLY A 194 -5.63 19.10 -7.91
C GLY A 194 -6.66 18.18 -8.57
N ALA A 195 -6.90 16.98 -8.02
CA ALA A 195 -7.88 16.04 -8.56
C ALA A 195 -9.29 16.60 -8.49
N ILE A 196 -10.10 16.35 -9.52
CA ILE A 196 -11.55 16.58 -9.48
C ILE A 196 -12.22 15.22 -9.55
N VAL A 197 -13.02 14.89 -8.54
CA VAL A 197 -13.72 13.61 -8.42
C VAL A 197 -15.20 13.88 -8.16
N ASP A 198 -16.08 13.28 -8.93
CA ASP A 198 -17.52 13.26 -8.65
C ASP A 198 -18.09 11.85 -8.90
N GLU A 199 -18.14 11.07 -7.82
CA GLU A 199 -18.42 9.64 -7.91
C GLU A 199 -19.47 9.13 -6.93
N SER A 200 -20.18 8.08 -7.34
CA SER A 200 -21.16 7.36 -6.53
C SER A 200 -20.70 5.92 -6.27
N PHE A 201 -20.49 5.58 -5.00
CA PHE A 201 -19.91 4.29 -4.61
C PHE A 201 -20.96 3.37 -3.99
N VAL A 202 -21.92 2.94 -4.81
CA VAL A 202 -22.99 2.05 -4.34
C VAL A 202 -22.43 0.67 -3.90
N PRO A 203 -23.01 0.00 -2.89
CA PRO A 203 -22.40 -1.18 -2.27
C PRO A 203 -22.27 -2.42 -3.15
N THR A 204 -23.04 -2.50 -4.23
CA THR A 204 -23.03 -3.63 -5.17
C THR A 204 -22.85 -3.09 -6.57
N LEU A 205 -21.72 -3.43 -7.16
CA LEU A 205 -21.33 -2.94 -8.47
C LEU A 205 -21.42 -4.08 -9.48
N LYS A 206 -22.33 -3.92 -10.44
CA LYS A 206 -22.30 -4.78 -11.64
C LYS A 206 -21.08 -4.42 -12.49
N GLU A 207 -20.84 -3.12 -12.62
CA GLU A 207 -19.81 -2.51 -13.44
C GLU A 207 -19.50 -1.14 -12.84
N PHE A 208 -18.22 -0.78 -12.76
CA PHE A 208 -17.71 0.50 -12.29
C PHE A 208 -16.45 0.83 -13.07
N HIS A 209 -16.39 2.04 -13.60
CA HIS A 209 -15.26 2.56 -14.36
C HIS A 209 -14.86 3.89 -13.78
N PHE A 210 -13.58 4.04 -13.48
CA PHE A 210 -13.00 5.28 -12.98
C PHE A 210 -11.68 5.57 -13.72
N PRO A 211 -11.39 6.83 -14.08
CA PRO A 211 -12.28 7.99 -14.01
C PRO A 211 -13.46 7.92 -14.99
N ASN A 212 -14.55 8.59 -14.64
CA ASN A 212 -15.67 8.89 -15.53
C ASN A 212 -15.52 10.27 -16.21
N GLU A 213 -16.54 10.72 -16.96
CA GLU A 213 -16.51 11.98 -17.71
C GLU A 213 -16.46 13.27 -16.86
N ASN A 214 -16.82 13.18 -15.58
CA ASN A 214 -16.82 14.28 -14.61
C ASN A 214 -15.49 14.41 -13.87
N ASP A 215 -14.69 13.34 -13.83
CA ASP A 215 -13.43 13.32 -13.11
C ASP A 215 -12.32 13.92 -13.97
N LYS A 216 -11.41 14.69 -13.33
CA LYS A 216 -10.30 15.36 -14.01
C LYS A 216 -9.02 15.27 -13.18
N HIS A 217 -7.91 15.36 -13.89
CA HIS A 217 -6.57 15.26 -13.32
C HIS A 217 -6.32 13.94 -12.58
N ILE A 218 -7.04 12.89 -12.95
CA ILE A 218 -6.85 11.54 -12.47
C ILE A 218 -5.88 10.80 -13.39
N GLN A 219 -4.95 10.07 -12.78
CA GLN A 219 -3.87 9.38 -13.47
C GLN A 219 -4.13 7.88 -13.61
N PHE A 220 -4.76 7.27 -12.61
CA PHE A 220 -5.04 5.83 -12.62
C PHE A 220 -6.38 5.50 -13.28
N GLN A 221 -6.52 4.25 -13.69
CA GLN A 221 -7.73 3.67 -14.26
C GLN A 221 -8.14 2.47 -13.43
N LEU A 222 -9.44 2.35 -13.16
CA LEU A 222 -10.04 1.26 -12.41
C LEU A 222 -11.27 0.74 -13.16
N ASP A 223 -11.24 -0.54 -13.49
CA ASP A 223 -12.35 -1.27 -14.09
C ASP A 223 -12.78 -2.39 -13.15
N ILE A 224 -14.00 -2.34 -12.64
CA ILE A 224 -14.54 -3.37 -11.75
C ILE A 224 -15.81 -3.94 -12.33
N ILE A 225 -15.86 -5.26 -12.47
CA ILE A 225 -16.99 -5.97 -13.04
C ILE A 225 -17.35 -7.13 -12.10
N ASN A 226 -18.65 -7.40 -11.94
CA ASN A 226 -19.17 -8.51 -11.14
C ASN A 226 -18.67 -8.59 -9.68
N SER A 227 -18.32 -7.46 -9.07
CA SER A 227 -17.84 -7.44 -7.68
C SER A 227 -19.00 -7.54 -6.67
N GLY A 228 -18.73 -8.19 -5.54
CA GLY A 228 -19.74 -8.50 -4.54
C GLY A 228 -19.93 -7.34 -3.57
N THR A 229 -18.83 -6.92 -2.95
CA THR A 229 -18.78 -5.77 -2.04
C THR A 229 -17.38 -5.18 -2.11
N ILE A 230 -17.31 -3.85 -2.11
CA ILE A 230 -16.04 -3.13 -2.11
C ILE A 230 -16.01 -2.23 -0.89
N ASP A 231 -14.95 -2.37 -0.10
CA ASP A 231 -14.60 -1.39 0.92
C ASP A 231 -13.75 -0.30 0.26
N TRP A 232 -14.12 0.95 0.47
CA TRP A 232 -13.46 2.09 -0.15
C TRP A 232 -12.66 2.87 0.86
N SER A 233 -11.41 3.18 0.52
CA SER A 233 -10.59 4.17 1.21
C SER A 233 -10.16 5.25 0.21
N PHE A 234 -10.04 6.48 0.67
CA PHE A 234 -9.67 7.62 -0.19
C PHE A 234 -8.62 8.48 0.49
N GLY A 235 -7.58 8.84 -0.27
CA GLY A 235 -6.60 9.86 0.09
C GLY A 235 -6.88 11.14 -0.69
N ALA A 236 -7.33 12.18 0.00
CA ALA A 236 -7.55 13.52 -0.55
C ALA A 236 -6.31 14.40 -0.35
N ASN A 237 -5.72 14.87 -1.44
CA ASN A 237 -4.58 15.80 -1.43
C ASN A 237 -5.03 17.25 -1.71
N PRO A 238 -4.31 18.27 -1.21
CA PRO A 238 -4.61 19.68 -1.44
C PRO A 238 -5.02 20.03 -2.87
N ASP A 239 -5.78 21.11 -2.99
CA ASP A 239 -6.31 21.67 -4.24
C ASP A 239 -7.27 20.76 -4.99
N SER A 240 -7.64 19.60 -4.40
CA SER A 240 -8.59 18.66 -5.00
C SER A 240 -10.03 19.00 -4.62
N ASP A 241 -10.94 18.81 -5.57
CA ASP A 241 -12.40 18.93 -5.39
C ASP A 241 -13.03 17.55 -5.52
N ILE A 242 -13.37 16.93 -4.40
CA ILE A 242 -13.80 15.53 -4.31
C ILE A 242 -15.23 15.48 -3.76
N THR A 243 -16.17 15.03 -4.59
CA THR A 243 -17.53 14.70 -4.18
C THR A 243 -17.73 13.19 -4.22
N ILE A 244 -18.15 12.62 -3.09
CA ILE A 244 -18.47 11.20 -2.92
C ILE A 244 -19.94 11.06 -2.55
N ARG A 245 -20.65 10.17 -3.24
CA ARG A 245 -22.10 9.94 -3.07
C ARG A 245 -22.43 8.49 -2.77
N ASP A 246 -23.52 8.29 -2.03
CA ASP A 246 -24.22 7.01 -1.85
C ASP A 246 -23.34 5.83 -1.35
N ALA A 247 -22.21 6.15 -0.72
CA ALA A 247 -21.30 5.15 -0.21
C ALA A 247 -21.82 4.64 1.14
N LYS A 248 -22.02 3.34 1.27
CA LYS A 248 -22.46 2.75 2.55
C LYS A 248 -21.46 3.03 3.67
N SER A 249 -20.17 2.93 3.34
CA SER A 249 -19.09 3.14 4.29
C SER A 249 -17.78 3.37 3.54
N ILE A 250 -17.00 4.35 3.99
CA ILE A 250 -15.69 4.69 3.45
C ILE A 250 -14.70 4.95 4.58
N ASN A 251 -13.41 4.83 4.28
CA ASN A 251 -12.34 5.40 5.10
C ASN A 251 -11.76 6.61 4.36
N MET A 252 -11.43 7.66 5.10
CA MET A 252 -10.96 8.91 4.51
C MET A 252 -9.67 9.38 5.16
N THR A 253 -8.72 9.73 4.31
CA THR A 253 -7.44 10.34 4.67
C THR A 253 -7.34 11.69 3.99
N PHE A 254 -7.15 12.75 4.76
CA PHE A 254 -6.71 14.05 4.24
C PHE A 254 -5.19 14.09 4.32
N ALA A 255 -4.50 14.31 3.20
CA ALA A 255 -3.04 14.29 3.16
C ALA A 255 -2.47 15.67 2.84
N LEU A 256 -2.02 16.41 3.86
CA LEU A 256 -1.34 17.70 3.67
C LEU A 256 0.13 17.46 3.28
N GLY A 257 0.36 17.23 1.99
CA GLY A 257 1.70 16.95 1.43
C GLY A 257 2.44 18.16 0.83
N ILE A 258 1.77 19.28 0.54
CA ILE A 258 2.39 20.47 -0.05
C ILE A 258 2.94 21.36 1.07
N PRO A 259 4.23 21.76 1.07
CA PRO A 259 4.82 22.54 2.16
C PRO A 259 4.15 23.89 2.44
N GLY A 260 4.16 24.29 3.71
CA GLY A 260 3.75 25.63 4.15
C GLY A 260 2.24 25.83 4.24
N MET A 261 1.47 24.75 4.28
CA MET A 261 0.02 24.78 4.45
C MET A 261 -0.39 24.72 5.93
N GLU A 262 -1.52 25.35 6.21
CA GLU A 262 -2.28 25.19 7.44
C GLU A 262 -3.69 24.74 7.06
N ALA A 263 -4.21 23.68 7.69
CA ALA A 263 -5.60 23.27 7.52
C ALA A 263 -6.26 22.98 8.88
N GLU A 264 -7.56 23.28 8.96
CA GLU A 264 -8.37 23.01 10.14
C GLU A 264 -9.57 22.13 9.77
N PHE A 265 -9.71 21.01 10.48
CA PHE A 265 -10.88 20.13 10.37
C PHE A 265 -11.68 20.12 11.66
N THR A 266 -12.99 20.20 11.52
CA THR A 266 -13.95 20.09 12.62
C THR A 266 -14.98 19.00 12.32
N ASP A 267 -15.43 18.31 13.37
CA ASP A 267 -16.54 17.35 13.33
C ASP A 267 -16.33 16.18 12.35
N LEU A 268 -15.09 15.70 12.24
CA LEU A 268 -14.77 14.44 11.56
C LEU A 268 -15.21 13.29 12.46
N LYS A 269 -16.45 12.82 12.30
CA LYS A 269 -17.07 11.77 13.13
C LYS A 269 -17.30 10.51 12.31
N THR A 270 -17.13 9.35 12.93
CA THR A 270 -17.65 8.09 12.42
C THR A 270 -19.17 8.12 12.47
N ARG A 271 -19.81 8.44 11.33
CA ARG A 271 -21.27 8.51 11.17
C ARG A 271 -21.67 8.49 9.69
N HIS A 272 -22.98 8.49 9.46
CA HIS A 272 -23.55 8.80 8.15
C HIS A 272 -23.68 10.31 7.96
N TYR A 273 -23.28 10.80 6.80
CA TYR A 273 -23.36 12.20 6.38
C TYR A 273 -24.39 12.35 5.26
N ASP A 274 -25.38 13.22 5.46
CA ASP A 274 -26.41 13.47 4.46
C ASP A 274 -25.89 14.38 3.33
N ASP A 275 -25.24 15.49 3.70
CA ASP A 275 -24.56 16.43 2.82
C ASP A 275 -23.65 17.32 3.67
N GLU A 276 -22.35 17.05 3.67
CA GLU A 276 -21.36 17.78 4.47
C GLU A 276 -20.13 18.09 3.63
N THR A 277 -19.51 19.24 3.85
CA THR A 277 -18.34 19.69 3.10
C THR A 277 -17.23 20.17 4.03
N TRP A 278 -16.00 19.76 3.73
CA TRP A 278 -14.80 20.24 4.39
C TRP A 278 -13.88 20.91 3.37
N GLU A 279 -13.38 22.09 3.74
CA GLU A 279 -12.33 22.78 2.99
C GLU A 279 -10.96 22.31 3.48
N PHE A 280 -10.00 22.15 2.56
CA PHE A 280 -8.64 21.75 2.92
C PHE A 280 -7.62 22.31 1.90
N GLY A 281 -6.91 23.37 2.31
CA GLY A 281 -6.18 24.20 1.35
C GLY A 281 -7.14 24.94 0.42
N ASP A 282 -6.88 24.92 -0.88
CA ASP A 282 -7.79 25.45 -1.91
C ASP A 282 -8.78 24.39 -2.45
N GLY A 283 -8.81 23.20 -1.83
CA GLY A 283 -9.67 22.07 -2.21
C GLY A 283 -10.90 21.88 -1.32
N THR A 284 -11.82 21.01 -1.75
CA THR A 284 -12.99 20.60 -0.96
C THR A 284 -13.25 19.09 -1.02
N VAL A 285 -13.65 18.51 0.11
CA VAL A 285 -14.25 17.17 0.16
C VAL A 285 -15.71 17.33 0.55
N ARG A 286 -16.61 16.82 -0.28
CA ARG A 286 -18.04 16.80 -0.04
C ARG A 286 -18.57 15.37 -0.01
N LEU A 287 -19.26 15.02 1.06
CA LEU A 287 -19.89 13.72 1.23
C LEU A 287 -21.40 13.87 1.19
N ILE A 288 -22.06 13.12 0.30
CA ILE A 288 -23.52 13.13 0.14
C ILE A 288 -24.05 11.72 0.35
N ASN A 289 -25.01 11.54 1.26
CA ASN A 289 -25.58 10.24 1.62
C ASN A 289 -24.50 9.15 1.83
N THR A 290 -23.50 9.45 2.64
CA THR A 290 -22.28 8.64 2.75
C THR A 290 -21.92 8.32 4.19
N GLY A 291 -21.70 7.03 4.49
CA GLY A 291 -21.14 6.58 5.75
C GLY A 291 -19.63 6.71 5.77
N VAL A 292 -19.07 7.19 6.89
CA VAL A 292 -17.61 7.16 7.13
C VAL A 292 -17.33 6.31 8.36
N GLU A 293 -16.48 5.31 8.19
CA GLU A 293 -16.00 4.44 9.26
C GLU A 293 -14.79 5.06 9.97
N LEU A 294 -13.79 5.49 9.19
CA LEU A 294 -12.50 5.93 9.71
C LEU A 294 -12.05 7.26 9.09
N TRP A 295 -11.43 8.09 9.94
CA TRP A 295 -10.79 9.34 9.57
C TRP A 295 -9.32 9.31 10.00
N SER A 296 -8.40 9.32 9.04
CA SER A 296 -6.94 9.30 9.29
C SER A 296 -6.27 10.48 8.58
N PRO A 297 -6.45 11.72 9.06
CA PRO A 297 -5.79 12.89 8.48
C PRO A 297 -4.28 12.86 8.79
N VAL A 298 -3.46 13.31 7.83
CA VAL A 298 -2.00 13.27 7.89
C VAL A 298 -1.41 14.59 7.41
N ALA A 299 -0.27 14.97 7.99
CA ALA A 299 0.48 16.15 7.58
C ALA A 299 1.97 15.82 7.43
N GLY A 300 2.61 16.40 6.42
CA GLY A 300 4.05 16.31 6.20
C GLY A 300 4.67 17.66 5.84
N GLN A 301 5.98 17.67 5.61
CA GLN A 301 6.72 18.79 5.01
C GLN A 301 6.46 20.17 5.66
N GLY A 302 6.49 20.23 7.00
CA GLY A 302 6.35 21.47 7.76
C GLY A 302 4.93 22.03 7.84
N ASN A 303 3.93 21.26 7.40
CA ASN A 303 2.53 21.67 7.44
C ASN A 303 1.96 21.68 8.85
N THR A 304 0.94 22.51 9.06
CA THR A 304 0.19 22.57 10.31
C THR A 304 -1.22 22.02 10.11
N LEU A 305 -1.63 21.09 10.97
CA LEU A 305 -2.93 20.44 10.95
C LEU A 305 -3.64 20.67 12.29
N ILE A 306 -4.81 21.29 12.24
CA ILE A 306 -5.65 21.55 13.42
C ILE A 306 -6.89 20.67 13.31
N ILE A 307 -7.22 19.92 14.35
CA ILE A 307 -8.37 19.01 14.38
C ILE A 307 -9.18 19.25 15.64
N ARG A 308 -10.49 19.45 15.51
CA ARG A 308 -11.38 19.72 16.64
C ARG A 308 -12.62 18.86 16.63
N SER A 309 -13.06 18.44 17.82
CA SER A 309 -14.35 17.76 17.99
C SER A 309 -14.50 16.55 17.07
N SER A 310 -13.45 15.74 16.90
CA SER A 310 -13.41 14.64 15.92
C SER A 310 -13.31 13.25 16.58
N SER A 311 -13.46 12.21 15.76
CA SER A 311 -13.26 10.79 16.08
C SER A 311 -12.32 10.23 15.00
N LEU A 312 -11.06 10.04 15.35
CA LEU A 312 -9.98 9.69 14.42
C LEU A 312 -9.55 8.24 14.67
N SER A 313 -9.32 7.51 13.58
CA SER A 313 -8.74 6.15 13.64
C SER A 313 -7.28 6.22 14.03
N ASP A 314 -6.52 7.05 13.35
CA ASP A 314 -5.11 7.19 13.65
C ASP A 314 -4.56 8.55 13.21
N ILE A 315 -3.44 8.90 13.83
CA ILE A 315 -2.50 9.90 13.35
C ILE A 315 -1.14 9.19 13.40
N GLN A 316 -0.81 8.43 12.36
CA GLN A 316 0.43 7.64 12.37
C GLN A 316 1.37 7.85 11.18
N TYR A 317 0.85 8.40 10.08
CA TYR A 317 1.63 8.57 8.84
C TYR A 317 2.04 10.02 8.58
N SER A 318 1.97 10.87 9.59
CA SER A 318 2.51 12.23 9.50
C SER A 318 4.05 12.18 9.59
N THR A 319 4.75 13.00 8.82
CA THR A 319 6.22 12.91 8.62
C THR A 319 6.88 14.29 8.67
N HIS A 320 8.21 14.30 8.60
CA HIS A 320 9.08 15.48 8.60
C HIS A 320 8.87 16.33 9.87
N ASP A 321 8.77 17.65 9.72
CA ASP A 321 8.60 18.65 10.79
C ASP A 321 7.16 19.17 10.90
N ALA A 322 6.17 18.33 10.55
CA ALA A 322 4.76 18.69 10.62
C ALA A 322 4.30 18.97 12.07
N LYS A 323 3.31 19.86 12.21
CA LYS A 323 2.71 20.24 13.50
C LYS A 323 1.24 19.89 13.52
N ILE A 324 0.82 19.16 14.54
CA ILE A 324 -0.55 18.66 14.64
C ILE A 324 -1.13 19.08 15.99
N TYR A 325 -2.27 19.76 15.96
CA TYR A 325 -2.99 20.20 17.14
C TYR A 325 -4.38 19.57 17.17
N ILE A 326 -4.67 18.78 18.20
CA ILE A 326 -5.92 18.02 18.33
C ILE A 326 -6.66 18.43 19.60
N TYR A 327 -7.93 18.79 19.47
CA TYR A 327 -8.75 19.31 20.55
C TYR A 327 -10.09 18.59 20.66
N ASP A 328 -10.53 18.33 21.89
CA ASP A 328 -11.88 17.81 22.19
C ASP A 328 -12.27 16.57 21.36
N SER A 329 -11.28 15.71 21.07
CA SER A 329 -11.42 14.60 20.12
C SER A 329 -11.23 13.24 20.77
N VAL A 330 -11.64 12.21 20.04
CA VAL A 330 -11.32 10.81 20.34
C VAL A 330 -10.37 10.32 19.25
N ILE A 331 -9.29 9.65 19.65
CA ILE A 331 -8.27 9.13 18.74
C ILE A 331 -8.03 7.66 19.10
N ASP A 332 -7.99 6.74 18.14
CA ASP A 332 -7.72 5.34 18.46
C ASP A 332 -6.21 5.07 18.59
N LEU A 333 -5.40 5.49 17.62
CA LEU A 333 -3.93 5.35 17.68
C LEU A 333 -3.23 6.69 17.43
N LEU A 334 -2.20 7.00 18.21
CA LEU A 334 -1.40 8.22 18.03
C LEU A 334 0.09 7.89 17.91
N VAL A 335 0.69 8.20 16.77
CA VAL A 335 2.13 8.04 16.54
C VAL A 335 2.73 9.34 16.02
N ALA A 336 3.83 9.78 16.64
CA ALA A 336 4.71 10.82 16.11
C ALA A 336 6.06 10.21 15.77
N LEU A 337 6.51 10.41 14.54
CA LEU A 337 7.76 9.91 13.98
C LEU A 337 8.58 11.08 13.41
N GLU A 338 9.84 10.84 13.02
CA GLU A 338 10.76 11.87 12.52
C GLU A 338 10.82 13.09 13.44
N ASP A 339 10.53 14.31 12.96
CA ASP A 339 10.54 15.56 13.74
C ASP A 339 9.10 16.10 13.97
N VAL A 340 8.08 15.24 13.87
CA VAL A 340 6.66 15.64 13.98
C VAL A 340 6.33 16.05 15.41
N GLU A 341 5.68 17.21 15.56
CA GLU A 341 5.16 17.70 16.83
C GLU A 341 3.63 17.54 16.89
N VAL A 342 3.13 16.84 17.91
CA VAL A 342 1.71 16.67 18.16
C VAL A 342 1.33 17.21 19.53
N VAL A 343 0.30 18.05 19.59
CA VAL A 343 -0.31 18.52 20.84
C VAL A 343 -1.76 18.05 20.88
N VAL A 344 -2.13 17.36 21.95
CA VAL A 344 -3.47 16.81 22.14
C VAL A 344 -4.06 17.34 23.44
N GLU A 345 -5.12 18.14 23.33
CA GLU A 345 -5.75 18.83 24.45
C GLU A 345 -7.20 18.38 24.65
N ASN A 346 -7.61 18.22 25.92
CA ASN A 346 -8.99 17.92 26.34
C ASN A 346 -9.60 16.69 25.62
N SER A 347 -8.77 15.71 25.28
CA SER A 347 -9.16 14.62 24.39
C SER A 347 -9.05 13.26 25.06
N ARG A 348 -9.42 12.20 24.34
CA ARG A 348 -9.27 10.81 24.78
C ARG A 348 -8.61 9.97 23.69
N ILE A 349 -7.54 9.27 24.06
CA ILE A 349 -6.86 8.31 23.20
C ILE A 349 -7.25 6.90 23.67
N THR A 350 -7.76 6.07 22.76
CA THR A 350 -8.35 4.77 23.10
C THR A 350 -7.35 3.62 23.04
N GLY A 351 -6.34 3.72 22.19
CA GLY A 351 -5.20 2.81 22.09
C GLY A 351 -3.90 3.50 22.50
N ASP A 352 -2.81 3.12 21.83
CA ASP A 352 -1.45 3.48 22.21
C ASP A 352 -1.07 4.89 21.75
N VAL A 353 -0.13 5.47 22.48
CA VAL A 353 0.56 6.72 22.15
C VAL A 353 2.04 6.40 21.99
N LYS A 354 2.58 6.61 20.79
CA LYS A 354 3.98 6.29 20.49
C LYS A 354 4.71 7.49 19.93
N ALA A 355 5.80 7.89 20.57
CA ALA A 355 6.76 8.83 20.00
C ALA A 355 8.04 8.08 19.62
N GLN A 356 8.43 8.14 18.35
CA GLN A 356 9.63 7.48 17.82
C GLN A 356 10.57 8.51 17.22
N GLU A 357 11.83 8.11 16.98
CA GLU A 357 12.85 8.94 16.34
C GLU A 357 13.06 10.28 17.07
N ASN A 358 12.69 11.44 16.53
CA ASN A 358 12.70 12.72 17.26
C ASN A 358 11.27 13.25 17.50
N GLY A 359 10.24 12.44 17.25
CA GLY A 359 8.84 12.84 17.31
C GLY A 359 8.46 13.25 18.73
N ARG A 360 7.59 14.25 18.83
CA ARG A 360 7.20 14.83 20.11
C ARG A 360 5.70 14.90 20.25
N ILE A 361 5.19 14.37 21.37
CA ILE A 361 3.77 14.40 21.71
C ILE A 361 3.60 15.14 23.04
N GLU A 362 2.68 16.09 23.10
CA GLU A 362 2.24 16.75 24.32
C GLU A 362 0.76 16.45 24.58
N LEU A 363 0.45 15.88 25.74
CA LEU A 363 -0.88 15.50 26.17
C LEU A 363 -1.32 16.43 27.30
N ILE A 364 -2.31 17.30 27.06
CA ILE A 364 -2.79 18.31 28.01
C ILE A 364 -4.23 17.97 28.40
N ASN A 365 -4.46 17.61 29.67
CA ASN A 365 -5.79 17.16 30.12
C ASN A 365 -6.38 16.04 29.22
N THR A 366 -5.52 15.18 28.69
CA THR A 366 -5.88 14.11 27.75
C THR A 366 -5.74 12.76 28.42
N LYS A 367 -6.77 11.91 28.26
CA LYS A 367 -6.79 10.56 28.85
C LYS A 367 -6.33 9.54 27.84
N VAL A 368 -5.30 8.77 28.17
CA VAL A 368 -4.81 7.63 27.37
C VAL A 368 -5.27 6.32 28.00
N ARG A 369 -5.79 5.39 27.19
CA ARG A 369 -6.17 4.05 27.65
C ARG A 369 -5.11 2.98 27.34
N GLY A 370 -4.41 3.10 26.22
CA GLY A 370 -3.31 2.19 25.85
C GLY A 370 -2.00 2.55 26.52
N GLU A 371 -0.91 2.04 25.95
CA GLU A 371 0.44 2.28 26.43
C GLU A 371 0.97 3.63 25.93
N ILE A 372 1.84 4.26 26.73
CA ILE A 372 2.63 5.42 26.31
C ILE A 372 4.05 4.91 26.07
N ILE A 373 4.50 5.01 24.83
CA ILE A 373 5.75 4.43 24.34
C ILE A 373 6.65 5.55 23.83
N GLU A 374 7.87 5.61 24.36
CA GLU A 374 8.95 6.45 23.86
C GLU A 374 10.04 5.56 23.27
N GLU A 375 10.42 5.80 22.01
CA GLU A 375 11.44 5.04 21.30
C GLU A 375 12.45 5.98 20.63
N GLY A 376 13.74 5.63 20.67
CA GLY A 376 14.81 6.52 20.18
C GLY A 376 14.89 7.83 20.97
N ASN A 377 14.87 8.97 20.28
CA ASN A 377 14.80 10.29 20.91
C ASN A 377 13.35 10.78 21.07
N GLY A 378 12.34 9.98 20.71
CA GLY A 378 10.93 10.37 20.78
C GLY A 378 10.50 10.66 22.22
N ARG A 379 9.62 11.65 22.40
CA ARG A 379 9.19 12.11 23.74
C ARG A 379 7.68 12.31 23.83
N VAL A 380 7.10 11.86 24.93
CA VAL A 380 5.70 12.11 25.31
C VAL A 380 5.67 12.90 26.63
N ILE A 381 5.09 14.08 26.60
CA ILE A 381 4.95 14.98 27.75
C ILE A 381 3.50 14.99 28.18
N VAL A 382 3.21 14.65 29.44
CA VAL A 382 1.84 14.64 29.99
C VAL A 382 1.67 15.79 30.99
N LYS A 383 0.60 16.59 30.84
CA LYS A 383 0.29 17.78 31.64
C LYS A 383 -1.12 17.77 32.21
#